data_AF-A0A7V1U7E9-F1
#
_entry.id   AF-A0A7V1U7E9-F1
#
_cell.length_a   1.000
_cell.length_b   1.000
_cell.length_c   1.000
_cell.angle_alpha   90.00
_cell.angle_beta   90.00
_cell.angle_gamma   90.00
#
_symmetry.space_group_name_H-M   'P 1'
#
loop_
_entity.id
_entity.type
_entity.pdbx_description
1 polymer ?
#
loop_
_entity_poly.entity_id
_entity_poly.type
_entity_poly.pdbx_seq_one_letter_code
_entity_poly.pdbx_strand_id
1 'polypeptide(L)'
;MLTVGHGTRPIDAFLALLGGAGVQVLVDVRRFPGSRRNPQYAREALRAALEEAGIAYVWMGEELGGFRSPVPGSRHTALAQRAFAGYADHMDTPAFRRGLERLIALARERPVAVMCAETLWWRCHRRMLADALLAAGCEVLHLLEGGPQPHTLHPNARIEDGRPVYDVEAQPRLV
;
A
#
# COMPACT_ATOMS: atom_id res chain seq x y z
N MET A 1 -10.25 -5.67 1.27
CA MET A 1 -8.83 -5.69 1.71
C MET A 1 -8.57 -4.47 2.58
N LEU A 2 -7.79 -4.62 3.65
CA LEU A 2 -7.43 -3.51 4.53
C LEU A 2 -6.06 -2.94 4.17
N THR A 3 -5.82 -1.67 4.48
CA THR A 3 -4.48 -1.10 4.42
C THR A 3 -4.22 -0.21 5.61
N VAL A 4 -2.96 -0.08 6.03
CA VAL A 4 -2.58 0.68 7.22
C VAL A 4 -1.22 1.35 7.04
N GLY A 5 -1.04 2.49 7.70
CA GLY A 5 0.24 3.16 7.83
C GLY A 5 0.70 3.07 9.27
N HIS A 6 1.92 2.58 9.53
CA HIS A 6 2.38 2.47 10.91
C HIS A 6 2.65 3.83 11.58
N GLY A 7 3.04 4.84 10.78
CA GLY A 7 3.34 6.17 11.28
C GLY A 7 4.40 6.13 12.37
N THR A 8 4.10 6.78 13.50
CA THR A 8 4.90 6.77 14.73
C THR A 8 4.16 6.10 15.89
N ARG A 9 3.18 5.23 15.61
CA ARG A 9 2.36 4.61 16.66
C ARG A 9 3.22 3.71 17.56
N PRO A 10 2.98 3.68 18.88
CA PRO A 10 3.47 2.61 19.73
C PRO A 10 3.03 1.25 19.18
N ILE A 11 3.84 0.21 19.39
CA ILE A 11 3.56 -1.12 18.82
C ILE A 11 2.23 -1.68 19.33
N ASP A 12 1.93 -1.53 20.62
CA ASP A 12 0.68 -2.02 21.22
C ASP A 12 -0.57 -1.37 20.60
N ALA A 13 -0.52 -0.06 20.35
CA ALA A 13 -1.60 0.66 19.69
C ALA A 13 -1.81 0.19 18.24
N PHE A 14 -0.72 -0.17 17.55
CA PHE A 14 -0.78 -0.71 16.20
C PHE A 14 -1.35 -2.13 16.18
N LEU A 15 -0.91 -3.00 17.09
CA LEU A 15 -1.45 -4.35 17.24
C LEU A 15 -2.95 -4.32 17.62
N ALA A 16 -3.35 -3.43 18.52
CA ALA A 16 -4.75 -3.24 18.88
C ALA A 16 -5.60 -2.78 17.67
N LEU A 17 -5.07 -1.88 16.84
CA LEU A 17 -5.73 -1.45 15.60
C LEU A 17 -5.92 -2.61 14.61
N LEU A 18 -4.89 -3.45 14.44
CA LEU A 18 -4.97 -4.62 13.57
C LEU A 18 -5.96 -5.67 14.10
N GLY A 19 -5.88 -5.97 15.40
CA GLY A 19 -6.76 -6.93 16.07
C GLY A 19 -8.23 -6.48 16.06
N GLY A 20 -8.50 -5.20 16.34
CA GLY A 20 -9.85 -4.63 16.27
C GLY A 20 -10.47 -4.67 14.86
N ALA A 21 -9.63 -4.72 13.82
CA ALA A 21 -10.07 -4.89 12.43
C ALA A 21 -10.06 -6.37 11.96
N GLY A 22 -9.75 -7.32 12.84
CA GLY A 22 -9.73 -8.75 12.54
C GLY A 22 -8.62 -9.17 11.58
N VAL A 23 -7.53 -8.40 11.48
CA VAL A 23 -6.41 -8.71 10.59
C VAL A 23 -5.71 -9.98 11.06
N GLN A 24 -5.54 -10.95 10.16
CA GLN A 24 -4.80 -12.19 10.42
C GLN A 24 -3.44 -12.23 9.71
N VAL A 25 -3.27 -11.44 8.65
CA VAL A 25 -2.00 -11.35 7.92
C VAL A 25 -1.67 -9.89 7.64
N LEU A 26 -0.48 -9.45 8.07
CA LEU A 26 0.09 -8.17 7.70
C LEU A 26 1.07 -8.35 6.54
N VAL A 27 0.79 -7.68 5.42
CA VAL A 27 1.68 -7.63 4.26
C VAL A 27 2.47 -6.32 4.29
N ASP A 28 3.77 -6.40 4.58
CA ASP A 28 4.67 -5.25 4.58
C ASP A 28 5.22 -4.99 3.17
N VAL A 29 4.78 -3.89 2.58
CA VAL A 29 5.20 -3.47 1.23
C VAL A 29 6.33 -2.43 1.29
N ARG A 30 6.92 -2.15 2.44
CA ARG A 30 8.11 -1.28 2.50
C ARG A 30 9.28 -2.04 1.85
N ARG A 31 9.83 -1.49 0.76
CA ARG A 31 11.04 -2.04 0.11
C ARG A 31 12.20 -2.15 1.09
N PHE A 32 12.34 -1.13 1.94
CA PHE A 32 13.38 -1.04 2.96
C PHE A 32 12.73 -0.91 4.35
N PRO A 33 12.32 -2.03 4.98
CA PRO A 33 11.60 -2.05 6.27
C PRO A 33 12.56 -1.86 7.47
N GLY A 34 13.39 -0.82 7.43
CA GLY A 34 14.28 -0.42 8.51
C GLY A 34 13.98 1.02 8.95
N SER A 35 14.12 1.30 10.24
CA SER A 35 14.01 2.67 10.74
C SER A 35 14.78 2.83 12.05
N ARG A 36 15.68 3.82 12.10
CA ARG A 36 16.31 4.24 13.37
C ARG A 36 15.34 4.97 14.29
N ARG A 37 14.40 5.73 13.71
CA ARG A 37 13.42 6.52 14.47
C ARG A 37 12.30 5.66 15.04
N ASN A 38 11.95 4.58 14.33
CA ASN A 38 10.90 3.65 14.74
C ASN A 38 11.43 2.20 14.73
N PRO A 39 12.33 1.84 15.66
CA PRO A 39 12.97 0.52 15.69
C PRO A 39 11.98 -0.63 15.86
N GLN A 40 10.83 -0.40 16.52
CA GLN A 40 9.75 -1.38 16.67
C GLN A 40 9.12 -1.80 15.32
N TYR A 41 9.25 -0.97 14.29
CA TYR A 41 8.80 -1.30 12.92
C TYR A 41 9.96 -1.76 12.02
N ALA A 42 11.16 -2.00 12.56
CA ALA A 42 12.17 -2.76 11.82
C ALA A 42 11.65 -4.18 11.59
N ARG A 43 11.95 -4.76 10.42
CA ARG A 43 11.38 -6.03 9.95
C ARG A 43 11.32 -7.13 11.01
N GLU A 44 12.44 -7.44 11.65
CA GLU A 44 12.51 -8.55 12.62
C GLU A 44 11.73 -8.24 13.91
N ALA A 45 11.83 -7.01 14.43
CA ALA A 45 11.08 -6.60 15.61
C ALA A 45 9.56 -6.61 15.36
N LEU A 46 9.14 -6.12 14.19
CA LEU A 46 7.74 -6.11 13.80
C LEU A 46 7.21 -7.53 13.60
N ARG A 47 7.99 -8.41 12.95
CA ARG A 47 7.64 -9.82 12.78
C ARG A 47 7.36 -10.47 14.14
N ALA A 48 8.29 -10.35 15.09
CA ALA A 48 8.16 -10.97 16.40
C ALA A 48 6.90 -10.48 17.13
N ALA A 49 6.67 -9.16 17.17
CA ALA A 49 5.50 -8.58 17.81
C ALA A 49 4.17 -9.03 17.18
N LEU A 50 4.13 -9.21 15.85
CA LEU A 50 2.94 -9.71 15.16
C LEU A 50 2.71 -11.20 15.42
N GLU A 51 3.76 -12.01 15.43
CA GLU A 51 3.70 -13.45 15.72
C GLU A 51 3.20 -13.70 17.15
N GLU A 52 3.67 -12.93 18.13
CA GLU A 52 3.16 -12.94 19.51
C GLU A 52 1.67 -12.57 19.60
N ALA A 53 1.21 -11.66 18.73
CA ALA A 53 -0.18 -11.27 18.61
C ALA A 53 -1.04 -12.21 17.74
N GLY A 54 -0.47 -13.31 17.23
CA GLY A 54 -1.16 -14.26 16.35
C GLY A 54 -1.44 -13.76 14.93
N ILE A 55 -0.73 -12.72 14.48
CA ILE A 55 -0.85 -12.13 13.13
C ILE A 55 0.35 -12.59 12.29
N ALA A 56 0.09 -13.24 11.16
CA ALA A 56 1.16 -13.66 10.26
C ALA A 56 1.81 -12.45 9.57
N TYR A 57 3.14 -12.47 9.44
CA TYR A 57 3.89 -11.44 8.74
C TYR A 57 4.41 -11.93 7.38
N VAL A 58 4.06 -11.20 6.31
CA VAL A 58 4.56 -11.43 4.96
C VAL A 58 5.21 -10.16 4.44
N TRP A 59 6.45 -10.26 3.94
CA TRP A 59 7.12 -9.14 3.30
C TRP A 59 7.02 -9.27 1.78
N MET A 60 6.54 -8.22 1.12
CA MET A 60 6.40 -8.11 -0.35
C MET A 60 7.00 -6.79 -0.86
N GLY A 61 8.00 -6.24 -0.14
CA GLY A 61 8.63 -4.98 -0.50
C GLY A 61 9.40 -5.02 -1.82
N GLU A 62 9.84 -6.20 -2.26
CA GLU A 62 10.53 -6.36 -3.54
C GLU A 62 9.55 -6.22 -4.71
N GLU A 63 8.37 -6.82 -4.65
CA GLU A 63 7.39 -6.79 -5.73
C GLU A 63 6.49 -5.56 -5.67
N LEU A 64 6.10 -5.12 -4.48
CA LEU A 64 5.06 -4.11 -4.26
C LEU A 64 5.56 -2.80 -3.65
N GLY A 65 6.84 -2.72 -3.30
CA GLY A 65 7.37 -1.56 -2.58
C GLY A 65 7.74 -0.35 -3.42
N GLY A 66 7.70 0.81 -2.78
CA GLY A 66 8.13 2.09 -3.34
C GLY A 66 9.64 2.20 -3.60
N PHE A 67 10.16 3.43 -3.61
CA PHE A 67 11.57 3.72 -3.93
C PHE A 67 11.96 3.18 -5.31
N ARG A 68 11.21 3.63 -6.32
CA ARG A 68 11.39 3.30 -7.73
C ARG A 68 11.77 4.55 -8.50
N SER A 69 12.51 4.37 -9.58
CA SER A 69 12.93 5.45 -10.47
C SER A 69 12.06 5.43 -11.73
N PRO A 70 11.63 6.61 -12.24
CA PRO A 70 10.88 6.67 -13.47
C PRO A 70 11.73 6.24 -14.67
N VAL A 71 11.08 5.68 -15.68
CA VAL A 71 11.71 5.28 -16.94
C VAL A 71 11.37 6.27 -18.06
N PRO A 72 12.23 6.45 -19.08
CA PRO A 72 11.89 7.24 -20.26
C PRO A 72 10.66 6.66 -20.98
N GLY A 73 9.82 7.53 -21.54
CA GLY A 73 8.63 7.10 -22.28
C GLY A 73 7.49 6.55 -21.42
N SER A 74 7.48 6.86 -20.12
CA SER A 74 6.37 6.52 -19.22
C SER A 74 5.03 7.00 -19.78
N ARG A 75 4.02 6.13 -19.73
CA ARG A 75 2.63 6.48 -20.02
C ARG A 75 1.94 7.24 -18.87
N HIS A 76 2.62 7.38 -17.72
CA HIS A 76 2.09 8.00 -16.51
C HIS A 76 2.52 9.47 -16.43
N THR A 77 1.94 10.30 -17.28
CA THR A 77 2.37 11.68 -17.54
C THR A 77 1.87 12.69 -16.52
N ALA A 78 0.85 12.36 -15.71
CA ALA A 78 0.18 13.29 -14.81
C ALA A 78 0.68 13.23 -13.34
N LEU A 79 1.84 12.61 -13.09
CA LEU A 79 2.45 12.49 -11.75
C LEU A 79 3.65 13.42 -11.60
N ALA A 80 3.45 14.55 -10.90
CA ALA A 80 4.50 15.56 -10.72
C ALA A 80 5.70 15.08 -9.89
N GLN A 81 5.49 14.22 -8.89
CA GLN A 81 6.57 13.73 -8.03
C GLN A 81 7.26 12.52 -8.66
N ARG A 82 8.57 12.63 -8.88
CA ARG A 82 9.39 11.56 -9.49
C ARG A 82 9.25 10.20 -8.81
N ALA A 83 9.10 10.18 -7.48
CA ALA A 83 8.94 8.92 -6.73
C ALA A 83 7.60 8.22 -7.04
N PHE A 84 6.52 8.98 -7.28
CA PHE A 84 5.24 8.42 -7.70
C PHE A 84 5.27 8.01 -9.17
N ALA A 85 5.85 8.84 -10.05
CA ALA A 85 6.05 8.46 -11.45
C ALA A 85 6.83 7.13 -11.57
N GLY A 86 7.94 7.00 -10.84
CA GLY A 86 8.71 5.75 -10.81
C GLY A 86 7.95 4.57 -10.21
N TYR A 87 7.06 4.80 -9.25
CA TYR A 87 6.22 3.74 -8.73
C TYR A 87 5.16 3.31 -9.76
N ALA A 88 4.54 4.25 -10.47
CA ALA A 88 3.60 3.95 -11.55
C ALA A 88 4.26 3.07 -12.63
N ASP A 89 5.46 3.46 -13.08
CA ASP A 89 6.23 2.67 -14.05
C ASP A 89 6.54 1.25 -13.54
N HIS A 90 6.86 1.13 -12.25
CA HIS A 90 7.06 -0.18 -11.63
C HIS A 90 5.78 -1.02 -11.63
N MET A 91 4.60 -0.40 -11.49
CA MET A 91 3.31 -1.11 -11.52
C MET A 91 3.03 -1.79 -12.86
N ASP A 92 3.64 -1.31 -13.94
CA ASP A 92 3.55 -1.91 -15.26
C ASP A 92 4.43 -3.15 -15.44
N THR A 93 5.37 -3.40 -14.52
CA THR A 93 6.30 -4.51 -14.63
C THR A 93 5.64 -5.87 -14.32
N PRO A 94 6.14 -6.97 -14.92
CA PRO A 94 5.69 -8.31 -14.56
C PRO A 94 5.88 -8.65 -13.07
N ALA A 95 6.92 -8.09 -12.44
CA ALA A 95 7.19 -8.31 -11.02
C ALA A 95 6.06 -7.77 -10.13
N PHE A 96 5.63 -6.53 -10.39
CA PHE A 96 4.50 -5.94 -9.66
C PHE A 96 3.21 -6.73 -9.87
N ARG A 97 2.91 -7.10 -11.13
CA ARG A 97 1.69 -7.86 -11.46
C ARG A 97 1.60 -9.18 -10.70
N ARG A 98 2.69 -9.96 -10.68
CA ARG A 98 2.77 -11.20 -9.88
C ARG A 98 2.62 -10.94 -8.38
N GLY A 99 3.19 -9.84 -7.87
CA GLY A 99 3.01 -9.41 -6.49
C GLY A 99 1.56 -9.10 -6.15
N LEU A 100 0.87 -8.38 -7.04
CA LEU A 100 -0.53 -7.99 -6.87
C LEU A 100 -1.45 -9.22 -6.89
N GLU A 101 -1.25 -10.13 -7.84
CA GLU A 101 -1.99 -11.40 -7.93
C GLU A 101 -1.82 -12.25 -6.66
N ARG A 102 -0.58 -12.39 -6.18
CA ARG A 102 -0.29 -13.10 -4.91
C ARG A 102 -0.97 -12.45 -3.71
N LEU A 103 -0.96 -11.12 -3.64
CA LEU A 103 -1.62 -10.38 -2.58
C LEU A 103 -3.15 -10.60 -2.61
N ILE A 104 -3.76 -10.57 -3.80
CA ILE A 104 -5.18 -10.83 -3.97
C ILE A 104 -5.53 -12.27 -3.59
N ALA A 105 -4.73 -13.25 -4.01
CA ALA A 105 -4.91 -14.65 -3.65
C ALA A 105 -4.86 -14.85 -2.12
N LEU A 106 -3.87 -14.26 -1.46
CA LEU A 106 -3.73 -14.31 0.00
C LEU A 106 -4.95 -13.70 0.72
N ALA A 107 -5.49 -12.60 0.20
CA ALA A 107 -6.65 -11.93 0.78
C ALA A 107 -7.98 -12.68 0.55
N ARG A 108 -8.03 -13.67 -0.34
CA ARG A 108 -9.18 -14.58 -0.49
C ARG A 108 -9.20 -15.65 0.59
N GLU A 109 -8.04 -15.99 1.15
CA GLU A 109 -7.92 -17.01 2.20
C GLU A 109 -8.13 -16.44 3.59
N ARG A 110 -7.60 -15.23 3.85
CA ARG A 110 -7.54 -14.63 5.20
C ARG A 110 -7.72 -13.11 5.17
N PRO A 111 -8.19 -12.49 6.27
CA PRO A 111 -8.18 -11.03 6.42
C PRO A 111 -6.76 -10.44 6.36
N VAL A 112 -6.48 -9.71 5.29
CA VAL A 112 -5.17 -9.10 5.02
C VAL A 112 -5.21 -7.58 5.23
N ALA A 113 -4.18 -7.05 5.90
CA ALA A 113 -3.83 -5.64 5.87
C ALA A 113 -2.49 -5.39 5.17
N VAL A 114 -2.47 -4.48 4.20
CA VAL A 114 -1.25 -4.01 3.54
C VAL A 114 -0.68 -2.81 4.29
N MET A 115 0.60 -2.88 4.69
CA MET A 115 1.24 -1.87 5.51
C MET A 115 2.33 -1.08 4.77
N CYS A 116 2.33 0.24 4.96
CA CYS A 116 3.48 1.11 4.67
C CYS A 116 3.86 1.97 5.89
N ALA A 117 4.85 2.88 5.74
CA ALA A 117 5.30 3.75 6.82
C ALA A 117 4.42 4.98 7.07
N GLU A 118 3.86 5.58 6.04
CA GLU A 118 3.11 6.85 6.14
C GLU A 118 1.69 6.62 6.65
N THR A 119 1.30 7.38 7.69
CA THR A 119 -0.04 7.35 8.29
C THR A 119 -1.12 7.66 7.25
N LEU A 120 -0.95 8.74 6.49
CA LEU A 120 -1.93 9.24 5.53
C LEU A 120 -1.78 8.51 4.19
N TRP A 121 -2.74 7.65 3.88
CA TRP A 121 -2.67 6.76 2.71
C TRP A 121 -2.48 7.52 1.40
N TRP A 122 -2.99 8.74 1.29
CA TRP A 122 -2.91 9.58 0.10
C TRP A 122 -1.55 10.27 -0.12
N ARG A 123 -0.60 10.14 0.83
CA ARG A 123 0.75 10.77 0.74
C ARG A 123 1.86 9.77 0.43
N CYS A 124 1.53 8.51 0.13
CA CYS A 124 2.52 7.46 -0.11
C CYS A 124 2.10 6.48 -1.22
N HIS A 125 3.03 5.60 -1.60
CA HIS A 125 2.84 4.61 -2.67
C HIS A 125 1.68 3.64 -2.39
N ARG A 126 1.27 3.46 -1.12
CA ARG A 126 0.09 2.67 -0.74
C ARG A 126 -1.18 3.16 -1.44
N ARG A 127 -1.30 4.45 -1.75
CA ARG A 127 -2.41 4.98 -2.57
C ARG A 127 -2.49 4.27 -3.92
N MET A 128 -1.36 4.23 -4.62
CA MET A 128 -1.25 3.69 -5.98
C MET A 128 -1.39 2.16 -6.01
N LEU A 129 -0.93 1.47 -4.96
CA LEU A 129 -1.23 0.06 -4.77
C LEU A 129 -2.73 -0.18 -4.56
N ALA A 130 -3.40 0.69 -3.80
CA ALA A 130 -4.84 0.63 -3.60
C ALA A 130 -5.61 0.94 -4.91
N ASP A 131 -5.11 1.86 -5.74
CA ASP A 131 -5.66 2.11 -7.09
C ASP A 131 -5.59 0.83 -7.95
N ALA A 132 -4.49 0.08 -7.87
CA ALA A 132 -4.33 -1.19 -8.60
C ALA A 132 -5.25 -2.29 -8.09
N LEU A 133 -5.44 -2.39 -6.77
CA LEU A 133 -6.37 -3.32 -6.15
C LEU A 133 -7.82 -2.99 -6.54
N LEU A 134 -8.18 -1.71 -6.54
CA LEU A 134 -9.49 -1.24 -7.00
C LEU A 134 -9.72 -1.60 -8.47
N ALA A 135 -8.73 -1.36 -9.33
CA ALA A 135 -8.78 -1.71 -10.75
C ALA A 135 -8.94 -3.23 -10.98
N ALA A 136 -8.40 -4.05 -10.09
CA ALA A 136 -8.56 -5.50 -10.06
C ALA A 136 -9.89 -5.97 -9.41
N GLY A 137 -10.81 -5.05 -9.10
CA GLY A 137 -12.13 -5.36 -8.54
C GLY A 137 -12.15 -5.60 -7.04
N CYS A 138 -11.07 -5.27 -6.31
CA CYS A 138 -11.04 -5.40 -4.86
C CYS A 138 -11.62 -4.16 -4.18
N GLU A 139 -12.46 -4.35 -3.16
CA GLU A 139 -12.77 -3.28 -2.21
C GLU A 139 -11.57 -3.03 -1.29
N VAL A 140 -11.20 -1.77 -1.10
CA VAL A 140 -10.07 -1.37 -0.25
C VAL A 140 -10.53 -0.38 0.81
N LEU A 141 -10.26 -0.70 2.08
CA LEU A 141 -10.49 0.18 3.21
C LEU A 141 -9.16 0.55 3.89
N HIS A 142 -8.97 1.82 4.22
CA HIS A 142 -7.82 2.35 4.93
C HIS A 142 -8.11 2.45 6.42
N LEU A 143 -7.37 1.69 7.24
CA LEU A 143 -7.44 1.79 8.70
C LEU A 143 -6.79 3.11 9.17
N LEU A 144 -7.59 3.94 9.84
CA LEU A 144 -7.21 5.21 10.45
C LEU A 144 -7.83 5.30 11.86
N GLU A 145 -7.39 6.26 12.68
CA GLU A 145 -7.88 6.44 14.07
C GLU A 145 -9.37 6.77 14.15
N GLY A 146 -9.94 7.45 13.14
CA GLY A 146 -11.37 7.74 13.04
C GLY A 146 -12.21 6.59 12.47
N GLY A 147 -11.61 5.42 12.26
CA GLY A 147 -12.23 4.25 11.63
C GLY A 147 -11.81 4.02 10.17
N PRO A 148 -12.25 2.91 9.57
CA PRO A 148 -11.91 2.56 8.18
C PRO A 148 -12.50 3.56 7.20
N GLN A 149 -11.71 3.99 6.20
CA GLN A 149 -12.17 4.84 5.10
C GLN A 149 -12.06 4.12 3.76
N PRO A 150 -13.10 4.15 2.89
CA PRO A 150 -13.00 3.54 1.57
C PRO A 150 -11.99 4.26 0.69
N HIS A 151 -11.27 3.48 -0.11
CA HIS A 151 -10.36 4.02 -1.10
C HIS A 151 -11.12 4.64 -2.27
N THR A 152 -10.61 5.77 -2.77
CA THR A 152 -11.09 6.40 -4.01
C THR A 152 -9.95 6.50 -4.99
N LEU A 153 -10.22 6.18 -6.26
CA LEU A 153 -9.24 6.24 -7.34
C LEU A 153 -8.53 7.60 -7.36
N HIS A 154 -7.22 7.58 -7.63
CA HIS A 154 -6.42 8.78 -7.81
C HIS A 154 -7.06 9.72 -8.86
N PRO A 155 -7.16 11.04 -8.61
CA PRO A 155 -7.83 11.96 -9.53
C PRO A 155 -7.15 12.06 -10.90
N ASN A 156 -5.84 11.80 -10.95
CA ASN A 156 -5.08 11.72 -12.19
C ASN A 156 -5.12 10.33 -12.85
N ALA A 157 -5.81 9.34 -12.27
CA ALA A 157 -5.87 8.00 -12.81
C ALA A 157 -7.19 7.74 -13.52
N ARG A 158 -7.09 7.04 -14.65
CA ARG A 158 -8.19 6.28 -15.26
C ARG A 158 -7.84 4.80 -15.25
N ILE A 159 -8.84 3.93 -15.40
CA ILE A 159 -8.61 2.50 -15.54
C ILE A 159 -8.58 2.13 -17.03
N GLU A 160 -7.52 1.45 -17.44
CA GLU A 160 -7.31 0.90 -18.78
C GLU A 160 -6.87 -0.56 -18.64
N ASP A 161 -7.60 -1.48 -19.28
CA ASP A 161 -7.37 -2.93 -19.18
C ASP A 161 -7.19 -3.43 -17.72
N GLY A 162 -8.06 -2.98 -16.81
CA GLY A 162 -8.00 -3.36 -15.39
C GLY A 162 -6.78 -2.81 -14.64
N ARG A 163 -6.11 -1.77 -15.15
CA ARG A 163 -4.92 -1.16 -14.53
C ARG A 163 -5.07 0.36 -14.44
N PRO A 164 -4.55 1.00 -13.38
CA PRO A 164 -4.53 2.45 -13.30
C PRO A 164 -3.47 3.03 -14.24
N VAL A 165 -3.87 4.01 -15.05
CA VAL A 165 -2.98 4.84 -15.87
C VAL A 165 -3.11 6.29 -15.39
N TYR A 166 -2.00 6.86 -14.93
CA TYR A 166 -1.94 8.23 -14.40
C TYR A 166 -1.62 9.26 -15.49
N ASP A 167 -2.55 9.51 -16.40
CA ASP A 167 -2.42 10.44 -17.53
C ASP A 167 -3.53 11.50 -17.59
N VAL A 168 -4.46 11.49 -16.63
CA VAL A 168 -5.57 12.44 -16.58
C VAL A 168 -5.10 13.72 -15.90
N GLU A 169 -5.27 14.87 -16.56
CA GLU A 169 -5.12 16.16 -15.90
C GLU A 169 -6.24 16.33 -14.86
N ALA A 170 -5.86 16.45 -13.59
CA ALA A 170 -6.83 16.71 -12.54
C ALA A 170 -7.50 18.05 -12.83
N GLN A 171 -8.81 18.03 -13.13
CA GLN A 171 -9.58 19.27 -13.15
C GLN A 171 -9.43 19.95 -11.78
N PRO A 172 -9.19 21.26 -11.73
CA PRO A 172 -9.18 21.96 -10.45
C PRO A 172 -10.51 21.66 -9.77
N ARG A 173 -10.46 21.15 -8.53
CA ARG A 173 -11.65 21.09 -7.69
C ARG A 173 -12.13 22.54 -7.61
N LEU A 174 -13.26 22.83 -8.24
CA LEU A 174 -14.01 24.05 -7.96
C LEU A 174 -14.24 24.05 -6.44
N VAL A 175 -13.60 25.01 -5.78
CA VAL A 175 -13.72 25.25 -4.34
C VAL A 175 -15.12 25.78 -4.06
#